data_AF-A0A7Z9RYE1-F1
#
_entry.id   AF-A0A7Z9RYE1-F1
#
_cell.length_a   1.000
_cell.length_b   1.000
_cell.length_c   1.000
_cell.angle_alpha   90.00
_cell.angle_beta   90.00
_cell.angle_gamma   90.00
#
_symmetry.space_group_name_H-M   'P 1'
#
loop_
_entity.id
_entity.type
_entity.pdbx_description
1 polymer ?
#
loop_
_entity_poly.entity_id
_entity_poly.type
_entity_poly.pdbx_seq_one_letter_code
_entity_poly.pdbx_strand_id
1 'polypeptide(L)'
;QNETNFCYPFSCMGQPQSTCTFGNLFVADDLWHHIAITRGASGVLVLYVDGEAESTCTQTGVPSSNNFQSLTIGCTHGTIGPPPGGIEPPIWFFPGLIDEPAMWNVALEAGQVSAVFESGVDPGGAGLVGYWDFDAGSGQLVLDLSAAANHGFLGTDSDVAGESADPQWVSLDVEFRRADCNADGQTDIADAISILNYLFGPGAEPPCGDACDINDDGSLDISDAISSLADLFDPTFPPIPAPHPGCGADPTSDGVNCSAFPPCP
;
A
#
# COMPACT_ATOMS: atom_id res chain seq x y z
N GLN A 1 -11.71 -10.95 -31.15
CA GLN A 1 -10.93 -11.38 -32.34
C GLN A 1 -10.01 -10.25 -32.82
N ASN A 2 -9.08 -9.77 -31.99
CA ASN A 2 -7.93 -8.95 -32.41
C ASN A 2 -6.85 -8.97 -31.31
N GLU A 3 -6.65 -10.13 -30.69
CA GLU A 3 -5.60 -10.34 -29.70
C GLU A 3 -4.31 -10.75 -30.42
N THR A 4 -3.56 -9.77 -30.91
CA THR A 4 -2.13 -9.96 -31.13
C THR A 4 -1.45 -9.97 -29.76
N ASN A 5 -1.52 -11.12 -29.07
CA ASN A 5 -0.59 -11.42 -27.97
C ASN A 5 0.81 -11.39 -28.55
N PHE A 6 1.66 -10.49 -28.06
CA PHE A 6 3.08 -10.49 -28.42
C PHE A 6 3.70 -11.74 -27.79
N CYS A 7 4.08 -12.69 -28.64
CA CYS A 7 4.53 -14.02 -28.26
C CYS A 7 5.81 -14.00 -27.41
N TYR A 8 5.83 -14.81 -26.34
CA TYR A 8 7.03 -15.34 -25.70
C TYR A 8 7.12 -16.85 -26.05
N PRO A 9 8.29 -17.49 -26.30
CA PRO A 9 9.61 -16.94 -26.64
C PRO A 9 10.06 -17.19 -28.10
N PHE A 10 9.27 -17.79 -29.01
CA PHE A 10 9.83 -18.36 -30.26
C PHE A 10 9.19 -17.96 -31.61
N SER A 11 8.40 -16.88 -31.73
CA SER A 11 7.86 -16.48 -33.06
C SER A 11 7.80 -14.99 -33.37
N CYS A 12 8.77 -14.19 -32.90
CA CYS A 12 8.79 -12.73 -33.13
C CYS A 12 9.66 -12.30 -34.32
N MET A 13 9.80 -13.10 -35.37
CA MET A 13 10.46 -12.63 -36.60
C MET A 13 9.49 -11.78 -37.42
N GLY A 14 9.56 -10.45 -37.25
CA GLY A 14 8.88 -9.48 -38.13
C GLY A 14 7.73 -8.67 -37.53
N GLN A 15 7.47 -8.75 -36.22
CA GLN A 15 6.57 -7.79 -35.54
C GLN A 15 7.36 -6.56 -35.11
N PRO A 16 6.78 -5.35 -35.16
CA PRO A 16 7.42 -4.17 -34.61
C PRO A 16 7.72 -4.40 -33.12
N GLN A 17 8.99 -4.26 -32.74
CA GLN A 17 9.39 -4.31 -31.33
C GLN A 17 8.94 -3.03 -30.64
N SER A 18 8.55 -3.12 -29.38
CA SER A 18 8.24 -1.95 -28.56
C SER A 18 9.41 -0.97 -28.57
N THR A 19 9.14 0.31 -28.81
CA THR A 19 10.15 1.36 -28.70
C THR A 19 9.99 2.05 -27.36
N CYS A 20 11.05 2.06 -26.55
CA CYS A 20 11.03 2.62 -25.21
C CYS A 20 12.03 3.76 -25.06
N THR A 21 11.66 4.76 -24.26
CA THR A 21 12.54 5.78 -23.71
C THR A 21 12.57 5.61 -22.21
N PHE A 22 13.78 5.61 -21.64
CA PHE A 22 14.03 5.39 -20.23
C PHE A 22 14.66 6.63 -19.60
N GLY A 23 14.12 7.05 -18.46
CA GLY A 23 14.65 8.06 -17.56
C GLY A 23 15.45 7.43 -16.42
N ASN A 24 15.31 7.98 -15.21
CA ASN A 24 15.91 7.43 -14.02
C ASN A 24 15.01 6.36 -13.41
N LEU A 25 15.53 5.15 -13.25
CA LEU A 25 14.78 3.99 -12.72
C LEU A 25 15.45 3.41 -11.48
N PHE A 26 16.38 4.14 -10.87
CA PHE A 26 17.06 3.69 -9.68
C PHE A 26 16.17 3.89 -8.45
N VAL A 27 15.77 2.78 -7.84
CA VAL A 27 14.92 2.68 -6.62
C VAL A 27 15.49 1.69 -5.60
N ALA A 28 16.75 1.28 -5.80
CA ALA A 28 17.42 0.28 -4.97
C ALA A 28 18.33 0.96 -3.95
N ASP A 29 17.74 1.82 -3.14
CA ASP A 29 18.41 2.67 -2.14
C ASP A 29 17.88 2.48 -0.72
N ASP A 30 17.11 1.41 -0.49
CA ASP A 30 16.48 1.06 0.79
C ASP A 30 15.46 2.10 1.30
N LEU A 31 14.92 2.95 0.40
CA LEU A 31 13.83 3.89 0.71
C LEU A 31 12.50 3.42 0.09
N TRP A 32 11.39 3.94 0.65
CA TRP A 32 10.06 3.77 0.06
C TRP A 32 9.97 4.52 -1.27
N HIS A 33 9.41 3.83 -2.27
CA HIS A 33 9.12 4.40 -3.58
C HIS A 33 7.70 4.03 -4.01
N HIS A 34 7.01 4.97 -4.63
CA HIS A 34 5.73 4.71 -5.27
C HIS A 34 5.94 4.37 -6.73
N ILE A 35 5.52 3.17 -7.14
CA ILE A 35 5.67 2.68 -8.52
C ILE A 35 4.29 2.51 -9.15
N ALA A 36 4.05 3.21 -10.26
CA ALA A 36 2.83 3.06 -11.03
C ALA A 36 3.13 2.77 -12.51
N ILE A 37 2.30 1.92 -13.13
CA ILE A 37 2.38 1.62 -14.55
C ILE A 37 1.00 1.83 -15.17
N THR A 38 0.92 2.69 -16.18
CA THR A 38 -0.30 2.89 -16.95
C THR A 38 -0.13 2.30 -18.34
N ARG A 39 -1.22 1.76 -18.89
CA ARG A 39 -1.23 1.29 -20.28
C ARG A 39 -2.52 1.70 -20.97
N GLY A 40 -2.41 2.64 -21.90
CA GLY A 40 -3.53 3.11 -22.71
C GLY A 40 -3.97 2.10 -23.76
N ALA A 41 -5.19 2.29 -24.29
CA ALA A 41 -5.78 1.44 -25.34
C ALA A 41 -4.96 1.41 -26.65
N SER A 42 -4.11 2.41 -26.89
CA SER A 42 -3.17 2.46 -28.02
C SER A 42 -1.90 1.62 -27.81
N GLY A 43 -1.73 0.99 -26.64
CA GLY A 43 -0.53 0.24 -26.26
C GLY A 43 0.66 1.13 -25.90
N VAL A 44 0.40 2.38 -25.50
CA VAL A 44 1.39 3.24 -24.84
C VAL A 44 1.43 2.85 -23.38
N LEU A 45 2.59 2.43 -22.91
CA LEU A 45 2.88 2.11 -21.52
C LEU A 45 3.76 3.22 -20.93
N VAL A 46 3.39 3.71 -19.75
CA VAL A 46 4.18 4.69 -19.01
C VAL A 46 4.47 4.14 -17.62
N LEU A 47 5.74 4.20 -17.21
CA LEU A 47 6.19 3.87 -15.87
C LEU A 47 6.45 5.16 -15.12
N TYR A 48 5.94 5.24 -13.91
CA TYR A 48 6.09 6.36 -13.00
C TYR A 48 6.84 5.91 -11.75
N VAL A 49 7.72 6.77 -11.25
CA VAL A 49 8.42 6.62 -9.97
C VAL A 49 8.13 7.89 -9.18
N ASP A 50 7.63 7.74 -7.96
CA ASP A 50 7.33 8.85 -7.04
C ASP A 50 6.44 9.94 -7.67
N GLY A 51 5.42 9.50 -8.41
CA GLY A 51 4.45 10.36 -9.09
C GLY A 51 4.89 10.91 -10.44
N GLU A 52 6.18 10.81 -10.79
CA GLU A 52 6.76 11.39 -12.00
C GLU A 52 6.96 10.35 -13.12
N ALA A 53 6.70 10.74 -14.36
CA ALA A 53 6.82 9.84 -15.52
C ALA A 53 8.28 9.63 -15.91
N GLU A 54 8.82 8.43 -15.67
CA GLU A 54 10.23 8.13 -15.91
C GLU A 54 10.47 7.37 -17.21
N SER A 55 9.54 6.53 -17.66
CA SER A 55 9.74 5.78 -18.90
C SER A 55 8.47 5.66 -19.71
N THR A 56 8.62 5.64 -21.04
CA THR A 56 7.50 5.45 -21.95
C THR A 56 7.88 4.45 -23.03
N CYS A 57 7.02 3.46 -23.23
CA CYS A 57 7.11 2.50 -24.33
C CYS A 57 5.88 2.61 -25.23
N THR A 58 6.09 2.59 -26.53
CA THR A 58 5.00 2.50 -27.52
C THR A 58 5.04 1.14 -28.22
N GLN A 59 3.93 0.78 -28.87
CA GLN A 59 3.79 -0.49 -29.59
C GLN A 59 3.93 -1.72 -28.67
N THR A 60 3.50 -1.60 -27.41
CA THR A 60 3.61 -2.69 -26.43
C THR A 60 2.46 -3.71 -26.52
N GLY A 61 1.50 -3.49 -27.43
CA GLY A 61 0.28 -4.29 -27.60
C GLY A 61 -0.89 -3.84 -26.74
N VAL A 62 -2.04 -4.49 -26.92
CA VAL A 62 -3.25 -4.26 -26.14
C VAL A 62 -3.32 -5.34 -25.04
N PRO A 63 -3.70 -5.01 -23.79
CA PRO A 63 -3.90 -6.00 -22.74
C PRO A 63 -4.86 -7.11 -23.17
N SER A 64 -4.53 -8.37 -22.88
CA SER A 64 -5.46 -9.50 -23.02
C SER A 64 -6.15 -9.75 -21.67
N SER A 65 -7.42 -10.13 -21.72
CA SER A 65 -8.19 -10.59 -20.56
C SER A 65 -8.14 -12.12 -20.39
N ASN A 66 -7.46 -12.85 -21.29
CA ASN A 66 -7.34 -14.30 -21.22
C ASN A 66 -6.18 -14.73 -20.33
N ASN A 67 -6.29 -14.49 -19.02
CA ASN A 67 -5.39 -15.06 -18.03
C ASN A 67 -6.15 -16.07 -17.16
N PHE A 68 -5.58 -17.27 -16.99
CA PHE A 68 -6.12 -18.32 -16.11
C PHE A 68 -5.38 -18.41 -14.78
N GLN A 69 -4.41 -17.52 -14.55
CA GLN A 69 -3.61 -17.47 -13.34
C GLN A 69 -4.15 -16.42 -12.37
N SER A 70 -4.07 -16.73 -11.08
CA SER A 70 -4.29 -15.74 -10.03
C SER A 70 -3.25 -14.63 -10.11
N LEU A 71 -3.64 -13.42 -9.74
CA LEU A 71 -2.69 -12.34 -9.51
C LEU A 71 -1.83 -12.69 -8.28
N THR A 72 -0.52 -12.55 -8.40
CA THR A 72 0.40 -12.63 -7.27
C THR A 72 1.07 -11.29 -7.06
N ILE A 73 1.25 -10.93 -5.79
CA ILE A 73 2.00 -9.75 -5.35
C ILE A 73 3.22 -10.24 -4.58
N GLY A 74 4.38 -9.62 -4.81
CA GLY A 74 5.63 -9.99 -4.16
C GLY A 74 6.31 -11.26 -4.69
N CYS A 75 5.77 -11.92 -5.71
CA CYS A 75 6.47 -13.03 -6.38
C CYS A 75 6.09 -13.19 -7.86
N THR A 76 6.95 -13.89 -8.61
CA THR A 76 6.61 -14.32 -9.97
C THR A 76 5.74 -15.58 -9.94
N HIS A 77 4.53 -15.50 -10.51
CA HIS A 77 3.69 -16.68 -10.70
C HIS A 77 3.92 -17.34 -12.05
N GLY A 78 3.99 -18.67 -12.04
CA GLY A 78 3.82 -19.49 -13.22
C GLY A 78 5.06 -20.22 -13.71
N THR A 79 4.77 -21.34 -14.39
CA THR A 79 5.68 -22.03 -15.30
C THR A 79 6.03 -21.05 -16.43
N ILE A 80 7.17 -20.35 -16.32
CA ILE A 80 7.70 -19.50 -17.41
C ILE A 80 8.02 -20.34 -18.68
N GLY A 81 7.94 -21.66 -18.53
CA GLY A 81 8.34 -22.66 -19.49
C GLY A 81 9.86 -22.83 -19.41
N PRO A 82 10.38 -24.07 -19.32
CA PRO A 82 11.81 -24.24 -19.46
C PRO A 82 12.26 -23.67 -20.81
N PRO A 83 13.45 -23.05 -20.90
CA PRO A 83 14.12 -22.89 -22.19
C PRO A 83 14.10 -24.23 -22.94
N PRO A 84 14.14 -24.29 -24.28
CA PRO A 84 14.24 -25.57 -24.99
C PRO A 84 15.42 -26.42 -24.45
N GLY A 85 15.13 -27.49 -23.72
CA GLY A 85 16.12 -28.33 -23.03
C GLY A 85 16.65 -27.80 -21.67
N GLY A 86 16.03 -26.76 -21.11
CA GLY A 86 16.42 -26.12 -19.84
C GLY A 86 15.61 -26.62 -18.64
N ILE A 87 16.03 -26.19 -17.45
CA ILE A 87 15.30 -26.36 -16.19
C ILE A 87 14.39 -25.14 -16.02
N GLU A 88 13.21 -25.36 -15.45
CA GLU A 88 12.29 -24.28 -15.10
C GLU A 88 12.97 -23.27 -14.15
N PRO A 89 12.85 -21.96 -14.38
CA PRO A 89 13.37 -20.97 -13.44
C PRO A 89 12.67 -21.12 -12.09
N PRO A 90 13.39 -20.98 -10.96
CA PRO A 90 12.73 -20.93 -9.65
C PRO A 90 11.80 -19.72 -9.57
N ILE A 91 10.73 -19.84 -8.78
CA ILE A 91 9.91 -18.71 -8.36
C ILE A 91 10.83 -17.67 -7.69
N TRP A 92 10.69 -16.41 -8.09
CA TRP A 92 11.43 -15.30 -7.47
C TRP A 92 10.51 -14.52 -6.57
N PHE A 93 11.00 -14.25 -5.36
CA PHE A 93 10.32 -13.43 -4.37
C PHE A 93 10.95 -12.04 -4.37
N PHE A 94 10.12 -11.02 -4.16
CA PHE A 94 10.57 -9.66 -3.94
C PHE A 94 11.15 -9.55 -2.52
N PRO A 95 12.44 -9.20 -2.36
CA PRO A 95 13.08 -9.12 -1.06
C PRO A 95 12.92 -7.71 -0.46
N GLY A 96 11.69 -7.31 -0.16
CA GLY A 96 11.39 -5.98 0.39
C GLY A 96 9.96 -5.87 0.93
N LEU A 97 9.61 -4.67 1.40
CA LEU A 97 8.27 -4.35 1.85
C LEU A 97 7.41 -3.87 0.67
N ILE A 98 6.13 -4.19 0.70
CA ILE A 98 5.13 -3.76 -0.28
C ILE A 98 3.99 -3.19 0.51
N ASP A 99 3.44 -2.09 0.03
CA ASP A 99 2.31 -1.40 0.65
C ASP A 99 1.39 -0.83 -0.43
N GLU A 100 0.10 -0.70 -0.11
CA GLU A 100 -0.94 -0.11 -0.97
C GLU A 100 -1.07 -0.66 -2.43
N PRO A 101 -0.96 -1.96 -2.74
CA PRO A 101 -1.19 -2.42 -4.11
C PRO A 101 -2.60 -2.11 -4.61
N ALA A 102 -2.69 -1.42 -5.75
CA ALA A 102 -3.97 -1.10 -6.38
C ALA A 102 -3.96 -1.32 -7.91
N MET A 103 -5.15 -1.58 -8.46
CA MET A 103 -5.34 -1.85 -9.88
C MET A 103 -6.60 -1.18 -10.41
N TRP A 104 -6.46 -0.57 -11.58
CA TRP A 104 -7.55 0.07 -12.32
C TRP A 104 -7.78 -0.61 -13.67
N ASN A 105 -9.03 -0.66 -14.12
CA ASN A 105 -9.40 -1.07 -15.48
C ASN A 105 -9.36 0.10 -16.50
N VAL A 106 -8.85 1.26 -16.06
CA VAL A 106 -8.61 2.46 -16.87
C VAL A 106 -7.15 2.86 -16.76
N ALA A 107 -6.60 3.46 -17.82
CA ALA A 107 -5.28 4.06 -17.75
C ALA A 107 -5.38 5.42 -17.06
N LEU A 108 -4.80 5.56 -15.88
CA LEU A 108 -4.72 6.82 -15.18
C LEU A 108 -3.87 7.83 -15.96
N GLU A 109 -4.28 9.10 -15.94
CA GLU A 109 -3.48 10.20 -16.46
C GLU A 109 -2.38 10.59 -15.46
N ALA A 110 -1.34 11.28 -15.93
CA ALA A 110 -0.19 11.64 -15.09
C ALA A 110 -0.58 12.40 -13.80
N GLY A 111 -1.54 13.34 -13.89
CA GLY A 111 -2.03 14.06 -12.71
C GLY A 111 -2.82 13.18 -11.74
N GLN A 112 -3.46 12.11 -12.21
CA GLN A 112 -4.13 11.14 -11.34
C GLN A 112 -3.13 10.22 -10.65
N VAL A 113 -2.03 9.84 -11.33
CA VAL A 113 -0.95 9.07 -10.72
C VAL A 113 -0.24 9.88 -9.63
N SER A 114 0.06 11.16 -9.90
CA SER A 114 0.62 12.07 -8.90
C SER A 114 -0.33 12.29 -7.71
N ALA A 115 -1.65 12.39 -7.93
CA ALA A 115 -2.61 12.48 -6.84
C ALA A 115 -2.65 11.21 -5.98
N VAL A 116 -2.57 10.01 -6.58
CA VAL A 116 -2.47 8.75 -5.82
C VAL A 116 -1.18 8.70 -4.99
N PHE A 117 -0.06 9.15 -5.56
CA PHE A 117 1.21 9.24 -4.83
C PHE A 117 1.13 10.18 -3.62
N GLU A 118 0.48 11.33 -3.76
CA GLU A 118 0.42 12.36 -2.70
C GLU A 118 -0.67 12.12 -1.66
N SER A 119 -1.76 11.44 -2.03
CA SER A 119 -2.99 11.37 -1.23
C SER A 119 -3.55 9.97 -1.04
N GLY A 120 -2.86 8.93 -1.53
CA GLY A 120 -3.30 7.54 -1.44
C GLY A 120 -4.40 7.16 -2.44
N VAL A 121 -4.90 5.94 -2.29
CA VAL A 121 -5.94 5.36 -3.16
C VAL A 121 -7.33 5.69 -2.62
N ASP A 122 -8.19 6.31 -3.45
CA ASP A 122 -9.63 6.44 -3.14
C ASP A 122 -10.35 5.11 -3.45
N PRO A 123 -10.88 4.36 -2.45
CA PRO A 123 -11.57 3.09 -2.68
C PRO A 123 -12.85 3.22 -3.54
N GLY A 124 -13.43 4.43 -3.57
CA GLY A 124 -14.58 4.78 -4.41
C GLY A 124 -14.20 5.28 -5.82
N GLY A 125 -12.90 5.30 -6.13
CA GLY A 125 -12.34 5.85 -7.36
C GLY A 125 -12.85 5.15 -8.62
N ALA A 126 -13.12 5.93 -9.66
CA ALA A 126 -13.63 5.40 -10.92
C ALA A 126 -12.65 4.42 -11.58
N GLY A 127 -13.14 3.21 -11.86
CA GLY A 127 -12.37 2.18 -12.56
C GLY A 127 -11.42 1.38 -11.67
N LEU A 128 -11.40 1.60 -10.35
CA LEU A 128 -10.69 0.76 -9.40
C LEU A 128 -11.31 -0.66 -9.40
N VAL A 129 -10.46 -1.68 -9.50
CA VAL A 129 -10.85 -3.11 -9.57
C VAL A 129 -10.09 -4.00 -8.59
N GLY A 130 -9.18 -3.42 -7.82
CA GLY A 130 -8.50 -4.05 -6.71
C GLY A 130 -7.74 -2.99 -5.93
N TYR A 131 -7.84 -3.02 -4.61
CA TYR A 131 -7.06 -2.20 -3.70
C TYR A 131 -6.88 -2.97 -2.41
N TRP A 132 -5.64 -3.37 -2.13
CA TRP A 132 -5.26 -4.07 -0.92
C TRP A 132 -4.36 -3.12 -0.13
N ASP A 133 -4.88 -2.57 0.96
CA ASP A 133 -4.17 -1.61 1.84
C ASP A 133 -2.95 -2.25 2.53
N PHE A 134 -3.00 -3.54 2.80
CA PHE A 134 -1.98 -4.29 3.55
C PHE A 134 -1.85 -3.84 5.03
N ASP A 135 -2.92 -3.29 5.58
CA ASP A 135 -2.98 -2.77 6.95
C ASP A 135 -3.66 -3.70 7.96
N ALA A 136 -4.07 -4.91 7.55
CA ALA A 136 -4.74 -5.86 8.45
C ALA A 136 -3.88 -6.27 9.67
N GLY A 137 -2.56 -6.11 9.59
CA GLY A 137 -1.59 -6.30 10.68
C GLY A 137 -1.43 -7.74 11.20
N SER A 138 -2.35 -8.65 10.88
CA SER A 138 -2.32 -10.03 11.36
C SER A 138 -3.16 -10.98 10.50
N GLY A 139 -2.97 -12.28 10.72
CA GLY A 139 -3.74 -13.31 10.00
C GLY A 139 -3.25 -13.54 8.57
N GLN A 140 -4.09 -14.17 7.75
CA GLN A 140 -3.76 -14.55 6.38
C GLN A 140 -4.67 -13.89 5.33
N LEU A 141 -5.81 -13.33 5.73
CA LEU A 141 -6.76 -12.70 4.82
C LEU A 141 -6.27 -11.30 4.45
N VAL A 142 -6.25 -11.01 3.15
CA VAL A 142 -5.94 -9.68 2.63
C VAL A 142 -7.21 -9.12 1.99
N LEU A 143 -7.76 -8.04 2.54
CA LEU A 143 -9.00 -7.48 2.05
C LEU A 143 -8.75 -6.59 0.82
N ASP A 144 -9.43 -6.90 -0.28
CA ASP A 144 -9.69 -5.90 -1.32
C ASP A 144 -10.77 -4.90 -0.85
N LEU A 145 -10.37 -3.64 -0.65
CA LEU A 145 -11.23 -2.51 -0.27
C LEU A 145 -11.99 -1.89 -1.45
N SER A 146 -11.70 -2.31 -2.69
CA SER A 146 -12.44 -1.87 -3.86
C SER A 146 -13.83 -2.53 -3.93
N ALA A 147 -14.70 -1.96 -4.77
CA ALA A 147 -16.02 -2.54 -5.05
C ALA A 147 -15.97 -3.95 -5.69
N ALA A 148 -14.80 -4.40 -6.16
CA ALA A 148 -14.65 -5.71 -6.78
C ALA A 148 -14.51 -6.85 -5.74
N ALA A 149 -14.10 -6.55 -4.51
CA ALA A 149 -13.95 -7.51 -3.41
C ALA A 149 -13.13 -8.76 -3.79
N ASN A 150 -12.08 -8.58 -4.59
CA ASN A 150 -11.09 -9.60 -4.95
C ASN A 150 -10.12 -9.86 -3.78
N HIS A 151 -10.64 -10.28 -2.64
CA HIS A 151 -9.82 -10.56 -1.45
C HIS A 151 -8.75 -11.60 -1.77
N GLY A 152 -7.56 -11.40 -1.21
CA GLY A 152 -6.41 -12.29 -1.33
C GLY A 152 -6.13 -13.04 -0.03
N PHE A 153 -5.07 -13.82 -0.06
CA PHE A 153 -4.47 -14.41 1.13
C PHE A 153 -2.95 -14.39 1.00
N LEU A 154 -2.25 -14.39 2.14
CA LEU A 154 -0.81 -14.55 2.16
C LEU A 154 -0.47 -16.00 1.73
N GLY A 155 0.43 -16.17 0.77
CA GLY A 155 0.85 -17.50 0.32
C GLY A 155 -0.08 -18.18 -0.68
N THR A 156 -0.17 -19.52 -0.60
CA THR A 156 -0.89 -20.36 -1.59
C THR A 156 -2.16 -21.04 -1.08
N ASP A 157 -2.42 -21.01 0.22
CA ASP A 157 -3.69 -21.46 0.80
C ASP A 157 -4.15 -20.53 1.93
N SER A 158 -5.44 -20.60 2.26
CA SER A 158 -6.07 -19.80 3.33
C SER A 158 -6.29 -20.60 4.61
N ASP A 159 -5.85 -21.87 4.64
CA ASP A 159 -6.25 -22.88 5.62
C ASP A 159 -5.12 -23.24 6.61
N VAL A 160 -3.91 -22.73 6.41
CA VAL A 160 -2.77 -22.97 7.32
C VAL A 160 -2.42 -21.68 8.07
N ALA A 161 -2.21 -21.78 9.37
CA ALA A 161 -1.63 -20.69 10.16
C ALA A 161 -0.21 -20.41 9.64
N GLY A 162 -0.07 -19.42 8.76
CA GLY A 162 1.16 -18.83 8.24
C GLY A 162 2.30 -19.83 8.00
N GLU A 163 2.50 -20.27 6.77
CA GLU A 163 3.72 -20.98 6.41
C GLU A 163 4.93 -20.05 6.51
N SER A 164 6.11 -20.60 6.82
CA SER A 164 7.34 -19.80 6.86
C SER A 164 7.75 -19.21 5.50
N ALA A 165 7.07 -19.62 4.43
CA ALA A 165 7.26 -19.10 3.08
C ALA A 165 6.31 -17.94 2.76
N ASP A 166 5.31 -17.69 3.61
CA ASP A 166 4.35 -16.61 3.40
C ASP A 166 4.98 -15.26 3.73
N PRO A 167 4.60 -14.19 3.00
CA PRO A 167 4.91 -12.84 3.42
C PRO A 167 4.48 -12.61 4.87
N GLN A 168 5.25 -11.83 5.61
CA GLN A 168 4.94 -11.50 6.99
C GLN A 168 4.43 -10.06 7.03
N TRP A 169 3.40 -9.81 7.84
CA TRP A 169 3.04 -8.45 8.22
C TRP A 169 4.23 -7.80 8.92
N VAL A 170 4.55 -6.58 8.51
CA VAL A 170 5.58 -5.77 9.16
C VAL A 170 4.88 -4.49 9.58
N SER A 171 4.71 -4.31 10.88
CA SER A 171 4.46 -2.96 11.39
C SER A 171 5.78 -2.20 11.32
N LEU A 172 5.77 -1.04 10.66
CA LEU A 172 6.91 -0.14 10.72
C LEU A 172 6.90 0.45 12.13
N ASP A 173 8.00 0.30 12.86
CA ASP A 173 8.24 0.98 14.15
C ASP A 173 8.41 2.49 13.89
N VAL A 174 7.34 3.15 13.44
CA VAL A 174 7.28 4.60 13.36
C VAL A 174 7.24 5.08 14.79
N GLU A 175 8.30 5.75 15.24
CA GLU A 175 8.24 6.40 16.55
C GLU A 175 7.17 7.49 16.48
N PHE A 176 6.30 7.53 17.49
CA PHE A 176 5.29 8.56 17.61
C PHE A 176 5.18 9.02 19.06
N ARG A 177 4.38 10.07 19.26
CA ARG A 177 4.03 10.57 20.58
C ARG A 177 2.54 10.39 20.79
N ARG A 178 2.14 9.47 21.68
CA ARG A 178 0.73 9.26 22.04
C ARG A 178 0.16 10.55 22.62
N ALA A 179 -1.07 10.88 22.21
CA ALA A 179 -1.78 12.12 22.49
C ALA A 179 -1.39 13.36 21.69
N ASP A 180 -0.56 13.23 20.65
CA ASP A 180 -0.31 14.26 19.62
C ASP A 180 -0.92 13.78 18.28
N CYS A 181 -2.25 13.73 18.24
CA CYS A 181 -3.02 13.13 17.15
C CYS A 181 -3.00 13.98 15.86
N ASN A 182 -2.84 15.29 15.98
CA ASN A 182 -2.68 16.15 14.80
C ASN A 182 -1.23 16.21 14.29
N ALA A 183 -0.30 15.49 14.95
CA ALA A 183 1.12 15.40 14.64
C ALA A 183 1.81 16.77 14.51
N ASP A 184 1.45 17.74 15.37
CA ASP A 184 2.03 19.08 15.38
C ASP A 184 3.19 19.25 16.38
N GLY A 185 3.49 18.19 17.14
CA GLY A 185 4.56 18.14 18.15
C GLY A 185 4.10 18.51 19.56
N GLN A 186 2.84 18.92 19.73
CA GLN A 186 2.26 19.36 20.98
C GLN A 186 1.14 18.40 21.41
N THR A 187 0.93 18.30 22.73
CA THR A 187 -0.21 17.57 23.29
C THR A 187 -1.14 18.61 23.91
N ASP A 188 -2.20 18.98 23.19
CA ASP A 188 -3.18 19.97 23.61
C ASP A 188 -4.60 19.68 23.08
N ILE A 189 -5.51 20.65 23.23
CA ILE A 189 -6.92 20.46 22.85
C ILE A 189 -7.12 20.26 21.34
N ALA A 190 -6.17 20.68 20.51
CA ALA A 190 -6.20 20.49 19.07
C ALA A 190 -6.19 19.00 18.71
N ASP A 191 -5.54 18.14 19.52
CA ASP A 191 -5.50 16.69 19.34
C ASP A 191 -6.88 16.06 19.49
N ALA A 192 -7.57 16.39 20.58
CA ALA A 192 -8.95 15.94 20.80
C ALA A 192 -9.90 16.41 19.67
N ILE A 193 -9.68 17.62 19.15
CA ILE A 193 -10.44 18.13 18.00
C ILE A 193 -10.11 17.34 16.73
N SER A 194 -8.86 16.94 16.52
CA SER A 194 -8.43 16.12 15.39
C SER A 194 -9.16 14.77 15.37
N ILE A 195 -9.17 14.07 16.51
CA ILE A 195 -9.90 12.80 16.69
C ILE A 195 -11.39 12.99 16.34
N LEU A 196 -12.04 14.02 16.91
CA LEU A 196 -13.47 14.25 16.65
C LEU A 196 -13.77 14.64 15.20
N ASN A 197 -12.86 15.35 14.53
CA ASN A 197 -12.99 15.69 13.12
C ASN A 197 -12.83 14.47 12.21
N TYR A 198 -11.96 13.53 12.57
CA TYR A 198 -11.84 12.24 11.88
C TYR A 198 -13.11 11.40 12.06
N LEU A 199 -13.60 11.26 13.31
CA LEU A 199 -14.75 10.39 13.61
C LEU A 199 -16.09 10.92 13.10
N PHE A 200 -16.30 12.24 13.13
CA PHE A 200 -17.62 12.84 12.90
C PHE A 200 -17.61 14.03 11.93
N GLY A 201 -16.43 14.47 11.51
CA GLY A 201 -16.25 15.65 10.67
C GLY A 201 -15.79 15.30 9.25
N PRO A 202 -15.42 16.32 8.47
CA PRO A 202 -14.77 16.15 7.17
C PRO A 202 -13.24 15.98 7.31
N GLY A 203 -12.75 15.60 8.49
CA GLY A 203 -11.31 15.46 8.74
C GLY A 203 -10.72 14.33 7.90
N ALA A 204 -9.47 14.52 7.48
CA ALA A 204 -8.70 13.42 6.91
C ALA A 204 -8.31 12.42 8.02
N GLU A 205 -7.96 11.21 7.61
CA GLU A 205 -7.34 10.23 8.48
C GLU A 205 -6.06 10.79 9.12
N PRO A 206 -5.85 10.59 10.44
CA PRO A 206 -4.63 11.06 11.08
C PRO A 206 -3.39 10.37 10.50
N PRO A 207 -2.24 11.06 10.41
CA PRO A 207 -0.99 10.47 9.90
C PRO A 207 -0.50 9.26 10.71
N CYS A 208 -0.94 9.15 11.96
CA CYS A 208 -0.56 8.10 12.89
C CYS A 208 -1.76 7.76 13.76
N GLY A 209 -2.37 6.60 13.50
CA GLY A 209 -3.48 6.10 14.28
C GLY A 209 -3.09 5.86 15.73
N ASP A 210 -1.90 5.32 16.00
CA ASP A 210 -1.44 5.02 17.37
C ASP A 210 -1.24 6.29 18.20
N ALA A 211 -0.93 7.42 17.57
CA ALA A 211 -0.89 8.71 18.26
C ALA A 211 -2.27 9.20 18.70
N CYS A 212 -3.31 8.74 18.01
CA CYS A 212 -4.71 9.09 18.22
C CYS A 212 -5.48 8.05 19.06
N ASP A 213 -5.02 6.81 19.15
CA ASP A 213 -5.51 5.81 20.12
C ASP A 213 -4.87 6.11 21.48
N ILE A 214 -5.57 6.92 22.27
CA ILE A 214 -5.03 7.52 23.50
C ILE A 214 -5.11 6.54 24.66
N ASN A 215 -6.11 5.68 24.67
CA ASN A 215 -6.30 4.70 25.71
C ASN A 215 -5.61 3.35 25.41
N ASP A 216 -5.05 3.20 24.20
CA ASP A 216 -4.26 2.05 23.74
C ASP A 216 -5.08 0.76 23.80
N ASP A 217 -6.33 0.85 23.33
CA ASP A 217 -7.28 -0.28 23.31
C ASP A 217 -7.43 -0.95 21.93
N GLY A 218 -6.71 -0.45 20.93
CA GLY A 218 -6.64 -0.95 19.56
C GLY A 218 -7.84 -0.51 18.73
N SER A 219 -8.46 0.62 19.06
CA SER A 219 -9.63 1.15 18.38
C SER A 219 -9.71 2.66 18.48
N LEU A 220 -9.50 3.34 17.36
CA LEU A 220 -9.66 4.79 17.27
C LEU A 220 -11.15 5.19 17.32
N ASP A 221 -11.63 5.63 18.50
CA ASP A 221 -13.03 6.00 18.74
C ASP A 221 -13.21 7.20 19.70
N ILE A 222 -14.45 7.45 20.13
CA ILE A 222 -14.76 8.62 20.97
C ILE A 222 -14.11 8.57 22.36
N SER A 223 -13.76 7.37 22.83
CA SER A 223 -13.10 7.16 24.11
C SER A 223 -11.68 7.75 24.12
N ASP A 224 -11.05 7.84 22.95
CA ASP A 224 -9.75 8.50 22.77
C ASP A 224 -9.83 10.01 22.94
N ALA A 225 -10.84 10.64 22.33
CA ALA A 225 -11.07 12.07 22.51
C ALA A 225 -11.37 12.40 23.98
N ILE A 226 -12.10 11.52 24.68
CA ILE A 226 -12.35 11.66 26.11
C ILE A 226 -11.06 11.51 26.90
N SER A 227 -10.21 10.54 26.56
CA SER A 227 -8.95 10.26 27.26
C SER A 227 -7.93 11.38 27.06
N SER A 228 -7.85 11.96 25.85
CA SER A 228 -7.04 13.15 25.55
C SER A 228 -7.46 14.34 26.44
N LEU A 229 -8.76 14.64 26.50
CA LEU A 229 -9.25 15.74 27.35
C LEU A 229 -9.09 15.44 28.85
N ALA A 230 -9.21 14.18 29.26
CA ALA A 230 -9.02 13.78 30.65
C ALA A 230 -7.56 13.95 31.07
N ASP A 231 -6.58 13.57 30.25
CA ASP A 231 -5.17 13.81 30.50
C ASP A 231 -4.85 15.31 30.65
N LEU A 232 -5.45 16.16 29.80
CA LEU A 232 -5.22 17.61 29.82
C LEU A 232 -5.83 18.32 31.03
N PHE A 233 -6.98 17.86 31.53
CA PHE A 233 -7.80 18.63 32.47
C PHE A 233 -8.13 17.93 33.79
N ASP A 234 -7.97 16.61 33.90
CA ASP A 234 -8.20 15.86 35.12
C ASP A 234 -6.85 15.40 35.72
N PRO A 235 -6.35 16.07 36.77
CA PRO A 235 -5.08 15.70 37.40
C PRO A 235 -5.13 14.35 38.14
N THR A 236 -6.31 13.71 38.20
CA THR A 236 -6.50 12.37 38.77
C THR A 236 -6.59 11.29 37.71
N PHE A 237 -6.59 11.65 36.42
CA PHE A 237 -6.59 10.70 35.33
C PHE A 237 -5.31 9.85 35.35
N PRO A 238 -5.39 8.54 35.05
CA PRO A 238 -4.21 7.70 34.93
C PRO A 238 -3.26 8.23 33.83
N PRO A 239 -1.94 8.00 33.97
CA PRO A 239 -1.01 8.34 32.90
C PRO A 239 -1.38 7.66 31.58
N ILE A 240 -1.27 8.39 30.48
CA ILE A 240 -1.42 7.86 29.13
C ILE A 240 -0.42 6.71 28.90
N PRO A 241 -0.84 5.59 28.27
CA PRO A 241 0.04 4.51 27.86
C PRO A 241 1.24 5.03 27.03
N ALA A 242 2.34 4.28 27.06
CA ALA A 242 3.50 4.63 26.25
C ALA A 242 3.17 4.52 24.74
N PRO A 243 3.80 5.30 23.86
CA PRO A 243 4.87 6.28 24.10
C PRO A 243 4.33 7.69 24.44
N HIS A 244 4.37 8.07 25.73
CA HIS A 244 3.98 9.40 26.21
C HIS A 244 4.84 9.81 27.43
N PRO A 245 5.29 11.08 27.56
CA PRO A 245 5.08 12.23 26.67
C PRO A 245 6.18 12.38 25.59
N GLY A 246 7.03 11.38 25.39
CA GLY A 246 8.10 11.41 24.39
C GLY A 246 7.83 10.48 23.23
N CYS A 247 8.66 10.58 22.18
CA CYS A 247 8.65 9.65 21.06
C CYS A 247 9.04 8.24 21.49
N GLY A 248 8.44 7.25 20.85
CA GLY A 248 8.83 5.85 20.91
C GLY A 248 7.96 5.01 19.99
N ALA A 249 8.35 3.76 19.76
CA ALA A 249 7.50 2.79 19.07
C ALA A 249 6.32 2.36 19.96
N ASP A 250 5.26 1.85 19.34
CA ASP A 250 4.14 1.26 20.07
C ASP A 250 4.58 0.00 20.83
N PRO A 251 4.51 -0.04 22.18
CA PRO A 251 4.82 -1.23 22.95
C PRO A 251 3.81 -2.37 22.77
N THR A 252 2.62 -2.07 22.25
CA THR A 252 1.42 -2.92 22.26
C THR A 252 0.79 -3.03 20.89
N SER A 253 1.63 -3.32 19.88
CA SER A 253 1.21 -3.47 18.48
C SER A 253 -0.13 -4.19 18.32
N ASP A 254 -1.06 -3.48 17.70
CA ASP A 254 -2.41 -3.95 17.39
C ASP A 254 -2.78 -3.64 15.91
N GLY A 255 -4.06 -3.46 15.61
CA GLY A 255 -4.57 -3.22 14.26
C GLY A 255 -4.63 -1.73 13.87
N VAL A 256 -4.38 -0.83 14.82
CA VAL A 256 -4.10 0.57 14.56
C VAL A 256 -2.60 0.68 14.27
N ASN A 257 -2.23 1.55 13.34
CA ASN A 257 -0.84 1.71 12.92
C ASN A 257 -0.47 3.17 12.74
N CYS A 258 0.83 3.41 12.54
CA CYS A 258 1.35 4.70 12.17
C CYS A 258 2.06 4.64 10.83
N SER A 259 1.49 5.28 9.81
CA SER A 259 2.10 5.41 8.49
C SER A 259 3.24 6.43 8.50
N ALA A 260 3.07 7.56 9.21
CA ALA A 260 4.14 8.54 9.43
C ALA A 260 3.88 9.42 10.66
N PHE A 261 4.96 9.82 11.35
CA PHE A 261 4.86 10.80 12.44
C PHE A 261 6.01 11.83 12.38
N PRO A 262 5.87 12.91 11.59
CA PRO A 262 6.94 13.90 11.38
C PRO A 262 7.57 14.52 12.64
N PRO A 263 6.86 14.69 13.77
CA PRO A 263 7.46 15.21 14.99
C PRO A 263 8.51 14.28 15.63
N CYS A 264 8.50 12.99 15.31
CA CYS A 264 9.46 12.01 15.80
C CYS A 264 10.47 11.61 14.69
N PRO A 265 11.72 11.30 15.07
CA PRO A 265 12.84 11.08 14.15
C PRO A 265 12.83 9.71 13.44
#